data_AF-A0A1M5ILB8-F1
#
_entry.id   AF-A0A1M5ILB8-F1
#
_cell.length_a   1.000
_cell.length_b   1.000
_cell.length_c   1.000
_cell.angle_alpha   90.00
_cell.angle_beta   90.00
_cell.angle_gamma   90.00
#
_symmetry.space_group_name_H-M   'P 1'
#
loop_
_entity.id
_entity.type
_entity.pdbx_description
1 polymer ?
#
loop_
_entity_poly.entity_id
_entity_poly.type
_entity_poly.pdbx_seq_one_letter_code
_entity_poly.pdbx_strand_id
1 'polypeptide(L)'
;MKDLLNKFENKEPEIVFHWKDAETEAEGWTVINSLRGGAAGGGTRMRKGLDKNEVLSLAKTMEVKFSVSGPAIGGAKSGINFDPNDPRKKGVLQRWYKAVSPLLKSYYGTGGDLNVDEIHEVIPMTEECGVWHPQEGVFNGHFKPTEADKINRIGQLRQGVVKVIENPKYSPDVLKKYTVADMITGFGVAEAVRNYYNIYGGDVKGKKTIVQGFGNVGSAAAFYLAGMGAKIIGIIDRDGGIIKEDGYTFEEIKSLFLAKDGNKLVSENMIPFVEINEKIWKIGAEIFTPCAASRLVTQSQIDSLIANGLEVISCGANVPFADKEIFFGPIMENVDHKVSLIPDFISNCGMARVFAYFMEKKVQMTDEAIFEDTSETIKRAIEKAYSISNSKTNISATAFEIALKQLV
;
A
#
# COMPACT_ATOMS: atom_id res chain seq x y z
N MET A 1 -8.02 19.63 -11.84
CA MET A 1 -7.21 18.40 -11.68
C MET A 1 -6.12 18.20 -12.77
N LYS A 2 -6.44 17.95 -14.06
CA LYS A 2 -5.45 17.53 -15.09
C LYS A 2 -4.21 18.44 -15.23
N ASP A 3 -4.37 19.76 -15.16
CA ASP A 3 -3.24 20.69 -15.23
C ASP A 3 -2.26 20.54 -14.05
N LEU A 4 -2.78 20.30 -12.85
CA LEU A 4 -1.95 20.04 -11.66
C LEU A 4 -1.21 18.71 -11.82
N LEU A 5 -1.88 17.70 -12.37
CA LEU A 5 -1.28 16.40 -12.60
C LEU A 5 -0.14 16.51 -13.61
N ASN A 6 -0.37 17.17 -14.74
CA ASN A 6 0.67 17.43 -15.74
C ASN A 6 1.88 18.18 -15.14
N LYS A 7 1.65 19.20 -14.31
CA LYS A 7 2.74 19.91 -13.64
C LYS A 7 3.54 18.98 -12.70
N PHE A 8 2.85 18.15 -11.93
CA PHE A 8 3.49 17.23 -10.99
C PHE A 8 4.24 16.09 -11.70
N GLU A 9 3.66 15.51 -12.74
CA GLU A 9 4.27 14.44 -13.54
C GLU A 9 5.50 14.91 -14.30
N ASN A 10 5.50 16.15 -14.79
CA ASN A 10 6.63 16.73 -15.50
C ASN A 10 7.67 17.39 -14.57
N LYS A 11 7.41 17.48 -13.26
CA LYS A 11 8.40 17.96 -12.29
C LYS A 11 9.62 17.04 -12.32
N GLU A 12 10.80 17.60 -12.54
CA GLU A 12 12.05 16.84 -12.46
C GLU A 12 12.33 16.44 -11.00
N PRO A 13 12.85 15.22 -10.77
CA PRO A 13 13.24 14.82 -9.42
C PRO A 13 14.40 15.67 -8.91
N GLU A 14 14.32 16.10 -7.65
CA GLU A 14 15.39 16.86 -6.99
C GLU A 14 16.70 16.08 -6.87
N ILE A 15 16.65 14.76 -6.64
CA ILE A 15 17.85 13.92 -6.51
C ILE A 15 17.66 12.60 -7.25
N VAL A 16 18.68 12.23 -8.03
CA VAL A 16 18.84 10.89 -8.60
C VAL A 16 20.22 10.37 -8.23
N PHE A 17 20.26 9.37 -7.36
CA PHE A 17 21.46 8.60 -7.05
C PHE A 17 21.44 7.33 -7.88
N HIS A 18 22.55 7.03 -8.56
CA HIS A 18 22.70 5.85 -9.40
C HIS A 18 23.95 5.08 -8.97
N TRP A 19 23.79 3.79 -8.75
CA TRP A 19 24.82 2.87 -8.29
C TRP A 19 24.93 1.70 -9.26
N LYS A 20 26.18 1.32 -9.57
CA LYS A 20 26.51 0.07 -10.23
C LYS A 20 27.27 -0.79 -9.25
N ASP A 21 26.82 -2.02 -9.06
CA ASP A 21 27.52 -2.95 -8.19
C ASP A 21 28.89 -3.32 -8.79
N ALA A 22 29.91 -3.41 -7.93
CA ALA A 22 31.26 -3.75 -8.35
C ALA A 22 31.46 -5.27 -8.53
N GLU A 23 30.57 -6.09 -7.96
CA GLU A 23 30.71 -7.55 -7.91
C GLU A 23 29.69 -8.32 -8.78
N THR A 24 28.62 -7.65 -9.21
CA THR A 24 27.53 -8.28 -9.95
C THR A 24 27.00 -7.36 -11.05
N GLU A 25 26.05 -7.86 -11.82
CA GLU A 25 25.28 -7.10 -12.81
C GLU A 25 24.24 -6.16 -12.20
N ALA A 26 24.12 -6.10 -10.87
CA ALA A 26 23.12 -5.28 -10.21
C ALA A 26 23.35 -3.78 -10.47
N GLU A 27 22.27 -3.10 -10.82
CA GLU A 27 22.21 -1.65 -11.01
C GLU A 27 21.09 -1.09 -10.14
N GLY A 28 21.33 0.00 -9.40
CA GLY A 28 20.38 0.51 -8.41
C GLY A 28 20.21 2.02 -8.46
N TRP A 29 19.00 2.49 -8.19
CA TRP A 29 18.66 3.91 -8.14
C TRP A 29 17.96 4.27 -6.85
N THR A 30 18.31 5.43 -6.30
CA THR A 30 17.44 6.16 -5.38
C THR A 30 16.99 7.42 -6.09
N VAL A 31 15.67 7.60 -6.21
CA VAL A 31 15.08 8.80 -6.78
C VAL A 31 14.28 9.50 -5.69
N ILE A 32 14.57 10.78 -5.46
CA ILE A 32 13.82 11.66 -4.56
C ILE A 32 13.15 12.70 -5.45
N ASN A 33 11.81 12.66 -5.50
CA ASN A 33 11.03 13.59 -6.31
C ASN A 33 11.07 15.00 -5.72
N SER A 34 10.95 15.11 -4.39
CA SER A 34 11.18 16.37 -3.68
C SER A 34 11.69 16.11 -2.26
N LEU A 35 12.33 17.12 -1.67
CA LEU A 35 12.60 17.20 -0.23
C LEU A 35 11.57 18.11 0.45
N ARG A 36 10.31 18.07 0.02
CA ARG A 36 9.20 18.77 0.69
C ARG A 36 9.26 18.49 2.19
N GLY A 37 9.18 19.52 3.02
CA GLY A 37 9.30 19.37 4.47
C GLY A 37 10.69 18.95 4.98
N GLY A 38 11.73 18.95 4.15
CA GLY A 38 13.13 18.66 4.54
C GLY A 38 13.52 17.18 4.47
N ALA A 39 12.62 16.28 4.12
CA ALA A 39 12.90 14.86 3.96
C ALA A 39 12.03 14.22 2.87
N ALA A 40 12.31 12.98 2.54
CA ALA A 40 11.50 12.16 1.65
C ALA A 40 11.45 10.70 2.13
N GLY A 41 10.45 9.95 1.66
CA GLY A 41 10.26 8.57 2.08
C GLY A 41 9.84 7.60 0.98
N GLY A 42 10.18 6.33 1.15
CA GLY A 42 9.65 5.23 0.34
C GLY A 42 10.59 4.03 0.26
N GLY A 43 10.01 2.83 0.12
CA GLY A 43 10.76 1.58 0.22
C GLY A 43 11.74 1.26 -0.91
N THR A 44 12.52 0.21 -0.70
CA THR A 44 13.47 -0.40 -1.63
C THR A 44 12.80 -1.59 -2.33
N ARG A 45 12.84 -1.62 -3.66
CA ARG A 45 12.35 -2.72 -4.50
C ARG A 45 13.49 -3.44 -5.18
N MET A 46 13.36 -4.74 -5.43
CA MET A 46 14.27 -5.50 -6.29
C MET A 46 13.49 -6.32 -7.32
N ARG A 47 13.80 -6.15 -8.61
CA ARG A 47 13.32 -7.06 -9.66
C ARG A 47 14.22 -6.97 -10.89
N LYS A 48 14.30 -8.06 -11.65
CA LYS A 48 14.96 -8.06 -12.96
C LYS A 48 14.22 -7.15 -13.94
N GLY A 49 14.95 -6.32 -14.67
CA GLY A 49 14.42 -5.35 -15.63
C GLY A 49 13.80 -4.09 -15.01
N LEU A 50 14.10 -3.78 -13.75
CA LEU A 50 13.77 -2.48 -13.15
C LEU A 50 14.66 -1.39 -13.75
N ASP A 51 14.11 -0.19 -13.96
CA ASP A 51 14.87 0.96 -14.45
C ASP A 51 14.61 2.22 -13.60
N LYS A 52 15.39 3.29 -13.88
CA LYS A 52 15.23 4.60 -13.23
C LYS A 52 13.80 5.16 -13.34
N ASN A 53 13.12 4.96 -14.47
CA ASN A 53 11.81 5.58 -14.72
C ASN A 53 10.74 4.94 -13.83
N GLU A 54 10.80 3.63 -13.61
CA GLU A 54 9.96 2.96 -12.62
C GLU A 54 10.22 3.51 -11.21
N VAL A 55 11.49 3.68 -10.82
CA VAL A 55 11.83 4.23 -9.49
C VAL A 55 11.30 5.67 -9.33
N LEU A 56 11.45 6.52 -10.35
CA LEU A 56 10.88 7.87 -10.37
C LEU A 56 9.36 7.84 -10.23
N SER A 57 8.69 6.95 -10.98
CA SER A 57 7.24 6.80 -10.93
C SER A 57 6.75 6.48 -9.53
N LEU A 58 7.39 5.50 -8.89
CA LEU A 58 7.07 5.08 -7.52
C LEU A 58 7.41 6.17 -6.48
N ALA A 59 8.50 6.93 -6.68
CA ALA A 59 8.85 8.05 -5.81
C ALA A 59 7.76 9.13 -5.84
N LYS A 60 7.24 9.47 -7.03
CA LYS A 60 6.10 10.37 -7.17
C LYS A 60 4.85 9.82 -6.48
N THR A 61 4.57 8.52 -6.63
CA THR A 61 3.42 7.87 -5.96
C THR A 61 3.51 8.00 -4.43
N MET A 62 4.71 7.85 -3.87
CA MET A 62 4.92 8.02 -2.44
C MET A 62 4.66 9.47 -1.98
N GLU A 63 5.03 10.47 -2.78
CA GLU A 63 4.76 11.87 -2.42
C GLU A 63 3.27 12.19 -2.35
N VAL A 64 2.49 11.68 -3.32
CA VAL A 64 1.03 11.78 -3.30
C VAL A 64 0.48 11.08 -2.06
N LYS A 65 1.00 9.90 -1.71
CA LYS A 65 0.60 9.16 -0.50
C LYS A 65 0.88 9.93 0.79
N PHE A 66 2.02 10.59 0.91
CA PHE A 66 2.35 11.41 2.09
C PHE A 66 1.49 12.67 2.23
N SER A 67 0.79 13.10 1.18
CA SER A 67 -0.25 14.14 1.33
C SER A 67 -1.45 13.68 2.16
N VAL A 68 -1.63 12.37 2.34
CA VAL A 68 -2.70 11.75 3.12
C VAL A 68 -2.15 11.12 4.40
N SER A 69 -1.19 10.19 4.30
CA SER A 69 -0.69 9.45 5.46
C SER A 69 0.12 10.32 6.42
N GLY A 70 0.72 11.38 5.90
CA GLY A 70 1.80 12.09 6.59
C GLY A 70 3.07 11.23 6.74
N PRO A 71 4.14 11.80 7.33
CA PRO A 71 4.29 13.23 7.60
C PRO A 71 4.31 14.04 6.29
N ALA A 72 4.27 15.37 6.36
CA ALA A 72 4.26 16.25 5.19
C ALA A 72 5.66 16.35 4.54
N ILE A 73 6.11 15.22 4.00
CA ILE A 73 7.42 15.04 3.37
C ILE A 73 7.29 14.85 1.85
N GLY A 74 8.42 14.83 1.15
CA GLY A 74 8.49 14.48 -0.26
C GLY A 74 8.47 12.96 -0.50
N GLY A 75 8.38 12.57 -1.77
CA GLY A 75 8.40 11.16 -2.15
C GLY A 75 9.77 10.71 -2.62
N ALA A 76 10.16 9.51 -2.19
CA ALA A 76 11.37 8.84 -2.62
C ALA A 76 11.12 7.38 -2.94
N LYS A 77 12.03 6.76 -3.67
CA LYS A 77 12.05 5.32 -3.86
C LYS A 77 13.45 4.82 -4.13
N SER A 78 13.73 3.61 -3.68
CA SER A 78 14.89 2.84 -4.08
C SER A 78 14.48 1.66 -4.94
N GLY A 79 15.25 1.36 -5.98
CA GLY A 79 14.99 0.22 -6.85
C GLY A 79 16.29 -0.39 -7.36
N ILE A 80 16.37 -1.72 -7.34
CA ILE A 80 17.55 -2.49 -7.76
C ILE A 80 17.13 -3.44 -8.89
N ASN A 81 17.81 -3.32 -10.03
CA ASN A 81 17.72 -4.23 -11.15
C ASN A 81 18.56 -5.48 -10.87
N PHE A 82 17.97 -6.47 -10.23
CA PHE A 82 18.61 -7.75 -9.93
C PHE A 82 17.54 -8.84 -9.75
N ASP A 83 17.89 -10.10 -10.04
CA ASP A 83 16.96 -11.22 -9.86
C ASP A 83 16.82 -11.53 -8.35
N PRO A 84 15.61 -11.39 -7.77
CA PRO A 84 15.40 -11.63 -6.35
C PRO A 84 15.56 -13.10 -5.93
N ASN A 85 15.60 -14.04 -6.87
CA ASN A 85 15.83 -15.45 -6.58
C ASN A 85 17.31 -15.85 -6.72
N ASP A 86 18.17 -14.93 -7.16
CA ASP A 86 19.60 -15.20 -7.27
C ASP A 86 20.22 -15.37 -5.88
N PRO A 87 21.04 -16.41 -5.65
CA PRO A 87 21.65 -16.67 -4.34
C PRO A 87 22.53 -15.51 -3.83
N ARG A 88 22.98 -14.61 -4.72
CA ARG A 88 23.79 -13.42 -4.38
C ARG A 88 22.97 -12.24 -3.87
N LYS A 89 21.62 -12.31 -3.86
CA LYS A 89 20.70 -11.22 -3.45
C LYS A 89 21.14 -10.54 -2.16
N LYS A 90 21.45 -11.34 -1.12
CA LYS A 90 21.83 -10.81 0.20
C LYS A 90 23.06 -9.89 0.11
N GLY A 91 24.10 -10.30 -0.63
CA GLY A 91 25.31 -9.51 -0.80
C GLY A 91 25.07 -8.23 -1.60
N VAL A 92 24.22 -8.29 -2.63
CA VAL A 92 23.80 -7.11 -3.41
C VAL A 92 23.09 -6.10 -2.50
N LEU A 93 22.14 -6.54 -1.68
CA LEU A 93 21.42 -5.65 -0.75
C LEU A 93 22.36 -5.02 0.29
N GLN A 94 23.30 -5.79 0.86
CA GLN A 94 24.26 -5.26 1.82
C GLN A 94 25.14 -4.15 1.21
N ARG A 95 25.63 -4.35 -0.02
CA ARG A 95 26.42 -3.32 -0.72
C ARG A 95 25.58 -2.11 -1.12
N TRP A 96 24.34 -2.33 -1.55
CA TRP A 96 23.38 -1.27 -1.84
C TRP A 96 23.13 -0.39 -0.60
N TYR A 97 22.77 -0.99 0.53
CA TYR A 97 22.48 -0.24 1.76
C TYR A 97 23.71 0.51 2.27
N LYS A 98 24.90 -0.06 2.13
CA LYS A 98 26.15 0.65 2.40
C LYS A 98 26.32 1.89 1.53
N ALA A 99 26.07 1.77 0.21
CA ALA A 99 26.21 2.86 -0.74
C ALA A 99 25.20 3.99 -0.52
N VAL A 100 23.94 3.67 -0.23
CA VAL A 100 22.86 4.66 -0.03
C VAL A 100 22.78 5.21 1.41
N SER A 101 23.51 4.61 2.36
CA SER A 101 23.46 4.98 3.78
C SER A 101 23.63 6.47 4.09
N PRO A 102 24.44 7.28 3.36
CA PRO A 102 24.50 8.72 3.62
C PRO A 102 23.14 9.42 3.43
N LEU A 103 22.37 9.05 2.39
CA LEU A 103 21.03 9.59 2.16
C LEU A 103 20.07 9.16 3.29
N LEU A 104 20.16 7.88 3.68
CA LEU A 104 19.32 7.29 4.73
C LEU A 104 19.54 7.93 6.11
N LYS A 105 20.75 8.38 6.39
CA LYS A 105 21.05 9.11 7.63
C LYS A 105 20.62 10.57 7.58
N SER A 106 20.53 11.17 6.40
CA SER A 106 20.30 12.62 6.31
C SER A 106 18.83 12.99 6.13
N TYR A 107 18.17 12.47 5.10
CA TYR A 107 16.86 12.99 4.69
C TYR A 107 15.97 11.96 3.96
N TYR A 108 16.39 10.70 3.86
CA TYR A 108 15.62 9.66 3.19
C TYR A 108 15.20 8.56 4.18
N GLY A 109 13.90 8.35 4.36
CA GLY A 109 13.35 7.18 5.04
C GLY A 109 13.05 6.05 4.07
N THR A 110 13.60 4.87 4.30
CA THR A 110 13.37 3.67 3.48
C THR A 110 12.59 2.59 4.23
N GLY A 111 12.22 1.54 3.52
CA GLY A 111 11.52 0.37 4.01
C GLY A 111 11.55 -0.77 2.98
N GLY A 112 10.87 -1.86 3.25
CA GLY A 112 10.65 -2.97 2.31
C GLY A 112 9.69 -2.58 1.18
N ASP A 113 9.80 -3.30 0.06
CA ASP A 113 8.85 -3.29 -1.06
C ASP A 113 8.95 -4.67 -1.76
N LEU A 114 8.43 -4.79 -2.98
CA LEU A 114 8.45 -6.00 -3.79
C LEU A 114 9.85 -6.64 -3.81
N ASN A 115 9.88 -7.88 -3.29
CA ASN A 115 11.05 -8.74 -3.13
C ASN A 115 12.15 -8.22 -2.18
N VAL A 116 11.87 -7.24 -1.33
CA VAL A 116 12.77 -6.77 -0.27
C VAL A 116 11.99 -6.66 1.04
N ASP A 117 12.30 -7.51 2.01
CA ASP A 117 11.56 -7.60 3.27
C ASP A 117 12.00 -6.54 4.29
N GLU A 118 11.04 -5.89 4.94
CA GLU A 118 11.31 -4.86 5.96
C GLU A 118 12.10 -5.43 7.15
N ILE A 119 11.64 -6.55 7.71
CA ILE A 119 12.07 -7.07 9.00
C ILE A 119 13.39 -7.83 8.87
N HIS A 120 13.49 -8.69 7.85
CA HIS A 120 14.60 -9.62 7.70
C HIS A 120 15.72 -9.07 6.82
N GLU A 121 15.46 -8.02 6.03
CA GLU A 121 16.46 -7.44 5.11
C GLU A 121 16.72 -5.96 5.41
N VAL A 122 15.71 -5.08 5.35
CA VAL A 122 15.94 -3.62 5.44
C VAL A 122 16.45 -3.18 6.81
N ILE A 123 15.74 -3.53 7.88
CA ILE A 123 16.12 -3.15 9.25
C ILE A 123 17.55 -3.61 9.59
N PRO A 124 17.90 -4.91 9.53
CA PRO A 124 19.23 -5.35 9.92
C PRO A 124 20.35 -4.78 9.02
N MET A 125 20.14 -4.69 7.69
CA MET A 125 21.18 -4.20 6.78
C MET A 125 21.42 -2.70 6.91
N THR A 126 20.38 -1.92 7.22
CA THR A 126 20.55 -0.47 7.48
C THR A 126 21.22 -0.23 8.83
N GLU A 127 20.91 -1.03 9.84
CA GLU A 127 21.59 -1.02 11.15
C GLU A 127 23.08 -1.36 11.05
N GLU A 128 23.46 -2.36 10.23
CA GLU A 128 24.86 -2.68 9.91
C GLU A 128 25.61 -1.48 9.31
N CYS A 129 24.91 -0.57 8.64
CA CYS A 129 25.46 0.66 8.06
C CYS A 129 25.47 1.85 9.04
N GLY A 130 25.06 1.64 10.29
CA GLY A 130 24.95 2.68 11.32
C GLY A 130 23.75 3.60 11.13
N VAL A 131 22.71 3.17 10.41
CA VAL A 131 21.39 3.81 10.37
C VAL A 131 20.56 3.16 11.48
N TRP A 132 20.15 3.92 12.49
CA TRP A 132 19.50 3.37 13.69
C TRP A 132 18.10 2.81 13.42
N HIS A 133 17.44 3.30 12.38
CA HIS A 133 16.18 2.75 11.89
C HIS A 133 16.01 3.15 10.42
N PRO A 134 15.37 2.35 9.56
CA PRO A 134 15.15 2.72 8.16
C PRO A 134 14.52 4.10 7.92
N GLN A 135 13.80 4.64 8.91
CA GLN A 135 13.17 5.96 8.89
C GLN A 135 14.04 7.11 9.45
N GLU A 136 15.30 6.87 9.83
CA GLU A 136 16.18 7.87 10.48
C GLU A 136 16.28 9.18 9.68
N GLY A 137 16.41 9.09 8.36
CA GLY A 137 16.51 10.27 7.50
C GLY A 137 15.28 11.18 7.58
N VAL A 138 14.09 10.63 7.77
CA VAL A 138 12.88 11.45 7.96
C VAL A 138 12.96 12.23 9.26
N PHE A 139 13.48 11.65 10.34
CA PHE A 139 13.69 12.39 11.58
C PHE A 139 14.68 13.52 11.42
N ASN A 140 15.86 13.22 10.89
CA ASN A 140 16.94 14.19 10.80
C ASN A 140 16.57 15.32 9.82
N GLY A 141 15.91 15.00 8.71
CA GLY A 141 15.51 15.98 7.69
C GLY A 141 14.24 16.77 8.02
N HIS A 142 13.17 16.11 8.48
CA HIS A 142 11.85 16.73 8.68
C HIS A 142 11.64 17.23 10.11
N PHE A 143 11.83 16.36 11.10
CA PHE A 143 11.47 16.67 12.47
C PHE A 143 12.55 17.45 13.23
N LYS A 144 13.82 17.35 12.78
CA LYS A 144 15.01 17.94 13.42
C LYS A 144 14.98 17.74 14.96
N PRO A 145 14.82 16.49 15.42
CA PRO A 145 14.64 16.18 16.83
C PRO A 145 15.90 16.47 17.64
N THR A 146 15.73 16.65 18.95
CA THR A 146 16.85 16.50 19.89
C THR A 146 17.33 15.03 19.91
N GLU A 147 18.55 14.75 20.39
CA GLU A 147 19.02 13.36 20.53
C GLU A 147 18.08 12.51 21.40
N ALA A 148 17.49 13.09 22.45
CA ALA A 148 16.52 12.40 23.30
C ALA A 148 15.22 12.07 22.56
N ASP A 149 14.68 13.01 21.77
CA ASP A 149 13.52 12.77 20.91
C ASP A 149 13.80 11.69 19.87
N LYS A 150 15.01 11.69 19.29
CA LYS A 150 15.43 10.72 18.29
C LYS A 150 15.47 9.30 18.87
N ILE A 151 16.11 9.12 20.03
CA ILE A 151 16.15 7.82 20.73
C ILE A 151 14.75 7.32 21.03
N ASN A 152 13.88 8.18 21.58
CA ASN A 152 12.53 7.79 21.95
C ASN A 152 11.70 7.34 20.73
N ARG A 153 11.65 8.14 19.66
CA ARG A 153 10.82 7.85 18.49
C ARG A 153 11.35 6.70 17.64
N ILE A 154 12.67 6.52 17.57
CA ILE A 154 13.26 5.31 16.97
C ILE A 154 12.87 4.08 17.78
N GLY A 155 12.88 4.17 19.12
CA GLY A 155 12.34 3.11 19.98
C GLY A 155 10.88 2.79 19.68
N GLN A 156 10.03 3.81 19.51
CA GLN A 156 8.62 3.65 19.13
C GLN A 156 8.47 2.90 17.81
N LEU A 157 9.21 3.27 16.77
CA LEU A 157 9.15 2.61 15.47
C LEU A 157 9.62 1.15 15.52
N ARG A 158 10.79 0.91 16.15
CA ARG A 158 11.35 -0.44 16.29
C ARG A 158 10.40 -1.38 17.01
N GLN A 159 9.68 -0.89 18.02
CA GLN A 159 8.73 -1.70 18.77
C GLN A 159 7.36 -1.79 18.08
N GLY A 160 6.90 -0.70 17.48
CA GLY A 160 5.55 -0.58 16.96
C GLY A 160 5.31 -1.25 15.62
N VAL A 161 6.29 -1.21 14.71
CA VAL A 161 6.18 -1.83 13.38
C VAL A 161 6.06 -3.35 13.49
N VAL A 162 6.86 -3.95 14.37
CA VAL A 162 6.87 -5.39 14.64
C VAL A 162 6.01 -5.76 15.84
N LYS A 163 5.16 -4.84 16.33
CA LYS A 163 4.26 -5.12 17.45
C LYS A 163 3.35 -6.27 17.06
N VAL A 164 3.41 -7.35 17.85
CA VAL A 164 2.47 -8.45 17.78
C VAL A 164 1.08 -7.96 18.20
N ILE A 165 0.09 -8.28 17.38
CA ILE A 165 -1.32 -7.97 17.65
C ILE A 165 -1.84 -8.96 18.69
N GLU A 166 -2.40 -8.42 19.76
CA GLU A 166 -2.88 -9.16 20.92
C GLU A 166 -4.41 -9.16 20.99
N ASN A 167 -5.06 -8.17 20.34
CA ASN A 167 -6.51 -8.11 20.27
C ASN A 167 -7.06 -8.98 19.10
N PRO A 168 -7.95 -9.96 19.38
CA PRO A 168 -8.54 -10.83 18.36
C PRO A 168 -9.43 -10.09 17.34
N LYS A 169 -9.81 -8.84 17.59
CA LYS A 169 -10.47 -7.98 16.60
C LYS A 169 -9.55 -7.66 15.41
N TYR A 170 -8.24 -7.57 15.65
CA TYR A 170 -7.26 -7.15 14.65
C TYR A 170 -6.39 -8.31 14.12
N SER A 171 -6.49 -9.51 14.69
CA SER A 171 -5.72 -10.67 14.27
C SER A 171 -6.64 -11.87 13.99
N PRO A 172 -6.42 -12.62 12.90
CA PRO A 172 -7.14 -13.86 12.64
C PRO A 172 -6.79 -14.95 13.67
N ASP A 173 -5.59 -14.90 14.26
CA ASP A 173 -5.19 -15.76 15.36
C ASP A 173 -4.05 -15.10 16.15
N VAL A 174 -4.35 -14.72 17.40
CA VAL A 174 -3.38 -14.08 18.30
C VAL A 174 -2.22 -15.01 18.69
N LEU A 175 -2.40 -16.34 18.59
CA LEU A 175 -1.34 -17.32 18.85
C LEU A 175 -0.31 -17.40 17.71
N LYS A 176 -0.70 -17.00 16.49
CA LYS A 176 0.19 -16.97 15.31
C LYS A 176 1.09 -15.73 15.26
N LYS A 177 0.89 -14.79 16.19
CA LYS A 177 1.72 -13.59 16.37
C LYS A 177 1.84 -12.70 15.13
N TYR A 178 0.75 -12.55 14.37
CA TYR A 178 0.69 -11.54 13.31
C TYR A 178 0.99 -10.15 13.89
N THR A 179 1.74 -9.36 13.13
CA THR A 179 2.15 -8.02 13.53
C THR A 179 1.26 -6.95 12.93
N VAL A 180 1.36 -5.72 13.44
CA VAL A 180 0.75 -4.53 12.82
C VAL A 180 1.07 -4.46 11.33
N ALA A 181 2.35 -4.70 10.96
CA ALA A 181 2.79 -4.63 9.57
C ALA A 181 2.11 -5.62 8.63
N ASP A 182 1.77 -6.81 9.13
CA ASP A 182 1.09 -7.85 8.34
C ASP A 182 -0.35 -7.46 7.98
N MET A 183 -1.01 -6.71 8.87
CA MET A 183 -2.47 -6.54 8.81
C MET A 183 -2.92 -5.13 8.43
N ILE A 184 -2.17 -4.08 8.79
CA ILE A 184 -2.69 -2.70 8.78
C ILE A 184 -3.00 -2.17 7.38
N THR A 185 -2.28 -2.62 6.35
CA THR A 185 -2.55 -2.16 4.97
C THR A 185 -3.86 -2.73 4.44
N GLY A 186 -4.12 -4.03 4.67
CA GLY A 186 -5.41 -4.63 4.32
C GLY A 186 -6.56 -4.12 5.19
N PHE A 187 -6.29 -3.80 6.45
CA PHE A 187 -7.23 -3.07 7.31
C PHE A 187 -7.63 -1.73 6.69
N GLY A 188 -6.66 -0.92 6.24
CA GLY A 188 -6.93 0.35 5.57
C GLY A 188 -7.84 0.20 4.35
N VAL A 189 -7.63 -0.85 3.54
CA VAL A 189 -8.46 -1.14 2.36
C VAL A 189 -9.92 -1.45 2.76
N ALA A 190 -10.12 -2.25 3.80
CA ALA A 190 -11.45 -2.56 4.32
C ALA A 190 -12.12 -1.33 4.97
N GLU A 191 -11.36 -0.56 5.73
CA GLU A 191 -11.81 0.68 6.37
C GLU A 191 -12.20 1.76 5.37
N ALA A 192 -11.48 1.87 4.25
CA ALA A 192 -11.87 2.76 3.16
C ALA A 192 -13.28 2.44 2.64
N VAL A 193 -13.62 1.14 2.49
CA VAL A 193 -14.98 0.71 2.10
C VAL A 193 -16.00 1.05 3.18
N ARG A 194 -15.70 0.75 4.45
CA ARG A 194 -16.58 1.08 5.59
C ARG A 194 -16.88 2.58 5.66
N ASN A 195 -15.83 3.39 5.61
CA ASN A 195 -15.94 4.84 5.67
C ASN A 195 -16.67 5.40 4.44
N TYR A 196 -16.46 4.84 3.25
CA TYR A 196 -17.24 5.19 2.08
C TYR A 196 -18.75 5.00 2.29
N TYR A 197 -19.20 3.83 2.75
CA TYR A 197 -20.63 3.61 3.00
C TYR A 197 -21.19 4.50 4.12
N ASN A 198 -20.40 4.75 5.17
CA ASN A 198 -20.80 5.66 6.25
C ASN A 198 -20.99 7.12 5.75
N ILE A 199 -20.17 7.56 4.80
CA ILE A 199 -20.17 8.95 4.29
C ILE A 199 -21.17 9.12 3.14
N TYR A 200 -21.18 8.21 2.17
CA TYR A 200 -22.00 8.28 0.95
C TYR A 200 -23.36 7.54 1.07
N GLY A 201 -23.63 6.97 2.24
CA GLY A 201 -24.84 6.22 2.56
C GLY A 201 -24.78 4.76 2.14
N GLY A 202 -25.21 3.89 3.07
CA GLY A 202 -25.26 2.44 2.91
C GLY A 202 -24.66 1.73 4.13
N ASP A 203 -24.36 0.45 3.97
CA ASP A 203 -23.68 -0.38 4.96
C ASP A 203 -22.86 -1.45 4.21
N VAL A 204 -21.72 -1.83 4.77
CA VAL A 204 -20.87 -2.94 4.29
C VAL A 204 -21.59 -4.28 4.47
N LYS A 205 -22.42 -4.41 5.51
CA LYS A 205 -23.05 -5.66 5.90
C LYS A 205 -23.91 -6.22 4.76
N GLY A 206 -23.61 -7.46 4.38
CA GLY A 206 -24.33 -8.21 3.34
C GLY A 206 -23.89 -7.92 1.90
N LYS A 207 -23.06 -6.89 1.67
CA LYS A 207 -22.55 -6.56 0.33
C LYS A 207 -21.66 -7.67 -0.20
N LYS A 208 -21.83 -8.05 -1.46
CA LYS A 208 -20.97 -9.03 -2.12
C LYS A 208 -19.64 -8.37 -2.49
N THR A 209 -18.57 -9.09 -2.24
CA THR A 209 -17.20 -8.59 -2.38
C THR A 209 -16.36 -9.54 -3.19
N ILE A 210 -15.62 -9.00 -4.17
CA ILE A 210 -14.55 -9.69 -4.88
C ILE A 210 -13.21 -9.12 -4.44
N VAL A 211 -12.26 -9.99 -4.15
CA VAL A 211 -10.87 -9.63 -3.80
C VAL A 211 -9.92 -10.19 -4.85
N GLN A 212 -9.09 -9.34 -5.44
CA GLN A 212 -8.01 -9.78 -6.34
C GLN A 212 -6.68 -9.76 -5.58
N GLY A 213 -6.00 -10.89 -5.54
CA GLY A 213 -4.78 -11.14 -4.77
C GLY A 213 -5.11 -11.59 -3.35
N PHE A 214 -4.44 -12.65 -2.88
CA PHE A 214 -4.61 -13.16 -1.52
C PHE A 214 -3.29 -13.23 -0.73
N GLY A 215 -2.33 -12.38 -1.10
CA GLY A 215 -1.15 -12.08 -0.27
C GLY A 215 -1.53 -11.24 0.94
N ASN A 216 -0.53 -10.65 1.61
CA ASN A 216 -0.73 -9.90 2.87
C ASN A 216 -1.89 -8.88 2.84
N VAL A 217 -1.93 -8.00 1.84
CA VAL A 217 -2.97 -6.94 1.76
C VAL A 217 -4.35 -7.53 1.47
N GLY A 218 -4.45 -8.40 0.46
CA GLY A 218 -5.74 -8.96 0.03
C GLY A 218 -6.37 -9.89 1.06
N SER A 219 -5.57 -10.74 1.71
CA SER A 219 -6.09 -11.63 2.75
C SER A 219 -6.56 -10.84 3.98
N ALA A 220 -5.80 -9.81 4.40
CA ALA A 220 -6.21 -8.94 5.50
C ALA A 220 -7.48 -8.13 5.14
N ALA A 221 -7.57 -7.57 3.93
CA ALA A 221 -8.77 -6.88 3.48
C ALA A 221 -10.00 -7.80 3.48
N ALA A 222 -9.87 -9.04 3.00
CA ALA A 222 -10.93 -10.04 3.05
C ALA A 222 -11.36 -10.37 4.49
N PHE A 223 -10.40 -10.58 5.39
CA PHE A 223 -10.64 -10.84 6.81
C PHE A 223 -11.45 -9.72 7.47
N TYR A 224 -11.04 -8.47 7.31
CA TYR A 224 -11.74 -7.33 7.92
C TYR A 224 -13.10 -7.06 7.28
N LEU A 225 -13.22 -7.12 5.95
CA LEU A 225 -14.52 -6.96 5.28
C LEU A 225 -15.51 -8.05 5.70
N ALA A 226 -15.07 -9.31 5.79
CA ALA A 226 -15.90 -10.40 6.30
C ALA A 226 -16.29 -10.18 7.78
N GLY A 227 -15.36 -9.68 8.61
CA GLY A 227 -15.63 -9.31 10.00
C GLY A 227 -16.63 -8.15 10.15
N MET A 228 -16.70 -7.26 9.16
CA MET A 228 -17.72 -6.21 9.05
C MET A 228 -19.07 -6.72 8.49
N GLY A 229 -19.14 -8.00 8.13
CA GLY A 229 -20.35 -8.65 7.60
C GLY A 229 -20.49 -8.60 6.08
N ALA A 230 -19.45 -8.18 5.33
CA ALA A 230 -19.45 -8.34 3.88
C ALA A 230 -19.42 -9.82 3.49
N LYS A 231 -20.03 -10.15 2.35
CA LYS A 231 -20.02 -11.49 1.78
C LYS A 231 -18.90 -11.58 0.74
N ILE A 232 -17.76 -12.15 1.12
CA ILE A 232 -16.72 -12.45 0.13
C ILE A 232 -17.25 -13.55 -0.77
N ILE A 233 -17.48 -13.28 -2.05
CA ILE A 233 -18.04 -14.27 -3.00
C ILE A 233 -17.01 -14.81 -3.98
N GLY A 234 -15.86 -14.14 -4.09
CA GLY A 234 -14.80 -14.51 -5.02
C GLY A 234 -13.44 -13.98 -4.59
N ILE A 235 -12.43 -14.83 -4.66
CA ILE A 235 -11.03 -14.45 -4.51
C ILE A 235 -10.28 -15.00 -5.72
N ILE A 236 -9.54 -14.14 -6.43
CA ILE A 236 -8.67 -14.54 -7.56
C ILE A 236 -7.22 -14.20 -7.24
N ASP A 237 -6.32 -15.15 -7.42
CA ASP A 237 -4.87 -15.01 -7.20
C ASP A 237 -4.10 -15.57 -8.41
N ARG A 238 -2.77 -15.39 -8.46
CA ARG A 238 -1.94 -15.77 -9.62
C ARG A 238 -2.02 -17.26 -9.99
N ASP A 239 -2.28 -18.13 -9.01
CA ASP A 239 -2.30 -19.59 -9.16
C ASP A 239 -3.71 -20.15 -9.36
N GLY A 240 -4.74 -19.30 -9.35
CA GLY A 240 -6.14 -19.70 -9.39
C GLY A 240 -6.98 -18.92 -8.39
N GLY A 241 -8.16 -19.43 -8.05
CA GLY A 241 -8.92 -18.84 -6.96
C GLY A 241 -10.19 -19.60 -6.63
N ILE A 242 -11.10 -18.96 -5.92
CA ILE A 242 -12.30 -19.59 -5.40
C ILE A 242 -13.54 -18.70 -5.61
N ILE A 243 -14.70 -19.32 -5.79
CA ILE A 243 -16.01 -18.65 -5.93
C ILE A 243 -17.04 -19.37 -5.07
N LYS A 244 -17.86 -18.59 -4.35
CA LYS A 244 -19.04 -19.06 -3.60
C LYS A 244 -20.10 -17.96 -3.65
N GLU A 245 -21.11 -18.12 -4.51
CA GLU A 245 -22.08 -17.06 -4.84
C GLU A 245 -22.89 -16.54 -3.63
N ASP A 246 -23.16 -17.42 -2.65
CA ASP A 246 -23.86 -17.05 -1.41
C ASP A 246 -22.99 -16.28 -0.41
N GLY A 247 -21.67 -16.28 -0.64
CA GLY A 247 -20.62 -15.72 0.22
C GLY A 247 -19.97 -16.76 1.14
N TYR A 248 -18.67 -16.60 1.37
CA TYR A 248 -17.96 -17.26 2.46
C TYR A 248 -18.34 -16.64 3.81
N THR A 249 -18.47 -17.49 4.82
CA THR A 249 -18.62 -17.07 6.22
C THR A 249 -17.31 -16.45 6.74
N PHE A 250 -17.40 -15.68 7.82
CA PHE A 250 -16.22 -15.11 8.47
C PHE A 250 -15.19 -16.18 8.86
N GLU A 251 -15.63 -17.31 9.43
CA GLU A 251 -14.74 -18.40 9.83
C GLU A 251 -14.10 -19.12 8.63
N GLU A 252 -14.79 -19.24 7.48
CA GLU A 252 -14.19 -19.76 6.24
C GLU A 252 -13.09 -18.81 5.73
N ILE A 253 -13.34 -17.49 5.71
CA ILE A 253 -12.32 -16.51 5.30
C ILE A 253 -11.12 -16.49 6.26
N LYS A 254 -11.38 -16.56 7.56
CA LYS A 254 -10.33 -16.70 8.58
C LYS A 254 -9.51 -17.97 8.38
N SER A 255 -10.17 -19.10 8.09
CA SER A 255 -9.50 -20.37 7.80
C SER A 255 -8.63 -20.28 6.54
N LEU A 256 -9.14 -19.66 5.46
CA LEU A 256 -8.37 -19.41 4.24
C LEU A 256 -7.16 -18.51 4.50
N PHE A 257 -7.30 -17.47 5.33
CA PHE A 257 -6.18 -16.62 5.73
C PHE A 257 -5.07 -17.44 6.42
N LEU A 258 -5.46 -18.29 7.39
CA LEU A 258 -4.52 -19.09 8.18
C LEU A 258 -3.90 -20.24 7.39
N ALA A 259 -4.54 -20.69 6.31
CA ALA A 259 -4.09 -21.79 5.47
C ALA A 259 -3.14 -21.38 4.33
N LYS A 260 -2.88 -20.07 4.15
CA LYS A 260 -2.00 -19.57 3.09
C LYS A 260 -0.60 -20.19 3.16
N ASP A 261 -0.02 -20.41 1.98
CA ASP A 261 1.40 -20.73 1.83
C ASP A 261 2.17 -19.46 1.42
N GLY A 262 2.72 -18.77 2.41
CA GLY A 262 3.28 -17.43 2.23
C GLY A 262 2.24 -16.43 1.73
N ASN A 263 2.41 -15.96 0.49
CA ASN A 263 1.50 -15.01 -0.17
C ASN A 263 0.47 -15.67 -1.10
N LYS A 264 0.39 -17.00 -1.11
CA LYS A 264 -0.46 -17.77 -2.01
C LYS A 264 -1.77 -18.19 -1.34
N LEU A 265 -2.89 -18.06 -2.06
CA LEU A 265 -4.15 -18.69 -1.70
C LEU A 265 -4.07 -20.22 -1.78
N VAL A 266 -4.48 -20.90 -0.71
CA VAL A 266 -4.58 -22.37 -0.65
C VAL A 266 -6.00 -22.76 -0.25
N SER A 267 -6.63 -23.62 -1.05
CA SER A 267 -7.96 -24.18 -0.78
C SER A 267 -8.13 -25.51 -1.50
N GLU A 268 -8.98 -26.38 -0.97
CA GLU A 268 -9.36 -27.64 -1.63
C GLU A 268 -10.20 -27.40 -2.90
N ASN A 269 -10.92 -26.28 -2.97
CA ASN A 269 -11.82 -25.93 -4.06
C ASN A 269 -11.20 -24.93 -5.04
N MET A 270 -9.87 -24.98 -5.24
CA MET A 270 -9.17 -24.08 -6.15
C MET A 270 -9.60 -24.30 -7.60
N ILE A 271 -10.11 -23.24 -8.22
CA ILE A 271 -10.39 -23.14 -9.64
C ILE A 271 -9.12 -22.64 -10.35
N PRO A 272 -8.66 -23.28 -11.43
CA PRO A 272 -7.48 -22.85 -12.18
C PRO A 272 -7.59 -21.40 -12.68
N PHE A 273 -6.47 -20.68 -12.75
CA PHE A 273 -6.43 -19.24 -13.08
C PHE A 273 -7.21 -18.87 -14.35
N VAL A 274 -7.00 -19.61 -15.43
CA VAL A 274 -7.66 -19.35 -16.72
C VAL A 274 -9.18 -19.39 -16.57
N GLU A 275 -9.70 -20.39 -15.87
CA GLU A 275 -11.13 -20.59 -15.71
C GLU A 275 -11.75 -19.55 -14.76
N ILE A 276 -11.12 -19.28 -13.61
CA ILE A 276 -11.67 -18.29 -12.68
C ILE A 276 -11.60 -16.87 -13.26
N ASN A 277 -10.55 -16.54 -14.00
CA ASN A 277 -10.40 -15.22 -14.60
C ASN A 277 -11.47 -14.92 -15.67
N GLU A 278 -12.12 -15.94 -16.23
CA GLU A 278 -13.27 -15.73 -17.14
C GLU A 278 -14.60 -15.58 -16.39
N LYS A 279 -14.71 -16.18 -15.20
CA LYS A 279 -15.95 -16.26 -14.41
C LYS A 279 -16.10 -15.12 -13.42
N ILE A 280 -15.05 -14.79 -12.66
CA ILE A 280 -15.14 -13.94 -11.47
C ILE A 280 -15.63 -12.52 -11.76
N TRP A 281 -15.38 -11.99 -12.96
CA TRP A 281 -15.83 -10.64 -13.32
C TRP A 281 -17.32 -10.57 -13.70
N LYS A 282 -17.96 -11.73 -13.94
CA LYS A 282 -19.35 -11.84 -14.39
C LYS A 282 -20.34 -12.16 -13.26
N ILE A 283 -19.86 -12.67 -12.12
CA ILE A 283 -20.74 -13.04 -10.99
C ILE A 283 -21.37 -11.83 -10.29
N GLY A 284 -20.79 -10.64 -10.48
CA GLY A 284 -21.26 -9.38 -9.90
C GLY A 284 -20.94 -9.22 -8.42
N ALA A 285 -20.52 -8.02 -8.03
CA ALA A 285 -20.23 -7.67 -6.64
C ALA A 285 -20.35 -6.17 -6.46
N GLU A 286 -20.88 -5.72 -5.31
CA GLU A 286 -20.95 -4.30 -4.96
C GLU A 286 -19.58 -3.73 -4.57
N ILE A 287 -18.69 -4.56 -4.03
CA ILE A 287 -17.34 -4.16 -3.59
C ILE A 287 -16.28 -4.91 -4.37
N PHE A 288 -15.29 -4.19 -4.90
CA PHE A 288 -14.08 -4.78 -5.48
C PHE A 288 -12.81 -4.24 -4.83
N THR A 289 -11.90 -5.13 -4.44
CA THR A 289 -10.60 -4.75 -3.86
C THR A 289 -9.44 -5.33 -4.68
N PRO A 290 -8.82 -4.52 -5.58
CA PRO A 290 -7.62 -4.95 -6.30
C PRO A 290 -6.38 -4.85 -5.41
N CYS A 291 -5.87 -5.99 -4.95
CA CYS A 291 -4.80 -6.13 -3.94
C CYS A 291 -3.60 -6.97 -4.41
N ALA A 292 -3.55 -7.39 -5.69
CA ALA A 292 -2.52 -8.30 -6.20
C ALA A 292 -1.20 -7.59 -6.56
N ALA A 293 -1.18 -6.85 -7.66
CA ALA A 293 -0.01 -6.12 -8.13
C ALA A 293 -0.42 -4.91 -8.98
N SER A 294 0.55 -4.07 -9.33
CA SER A 294 0.34 -2.94 -10.22
C SER A 294 -0.03 -3.41 -11.64
N ARG A 295 -0.86 -2.62 -12.32
CA ARG A 295 -1.16 -2.71 -13.76
C ARG A 295 -1.78 -4.04 -14.21
N LEU A 296 -2.66 -4.61 -13.40
CA LEU A 296 -3.33 -5.89 -13.70
C LEU A 296 -4.77 -5.75 -14.18
N VAL A 297 -5.52 -4.79 -13.62
CA VAL A 297 -6.96 -4.70 -13.83
C VAL A 297 -7.26 -4.01 -15.16
N THR A 298 -7.94 -4.72 -16.05
CA THR A 298 -8.29 -4.21 -17.40
C THR A 298 -9.64 -3.51 -17.42
N GLN A 299 -9.86 -2.67 -18.44
CA GLN A 299 -11.13 -1.96 -18.64
C GLN A 299 -12.32 -2.93 -18.75
N SER A 300 -12.18 -4.01 -19.52
CA SER A 300 -13.26 -4.99 -19.73
C SER A 300 -13.66 -5.72 -18.45
N GLN A 301 -12.72 -5.98 -17.54
CA GLN A 301 -13.02 -6.59 -16.25
C GLN A 301 -13.87 -5.66 -15.37
N ILE A 302 -13.52 -4.36 -15.33
CA ILE A 302 -14.29 -3.38 -14.57
C ILE A 302 -15.65 -3.10 -15.21
N ASP A 303 -15.73 -2.97 -16.53
CA ASP A 303 -17.01 -2.78 -17.22
C ASP A 303 -17.96 -3.96 -16.94
N SER A 304 -17.43 -5.20 -16.89
CA SER A 304 -18.19 -6.37 -16.48
C SER A 304 -18.69 -6.27 -15.04
N LEU A 305 -17.84 -5.84 -14.09
CA LEU A 305 -18.27 -5.64 -12.70
C LEU A 305 -19.33 -4.53 -12.57
N ILE A 306 -19.15 -3.39 -13.25
CA ILE A 306 -20.11 -2.28 -13.28
C ILE A 306 -21.45 -2.74 -13.82
N ALA A 307 -21.47 -3.48 -14.93
CA ALA A 307 -22.69 -4.05 -15.49
C ALA A 307 -23.40 -5.02 -14.54
N ASN A 308 -22.68 -5.56 -13.55
CA ASN A 308 -23.19 -6.51 -12.56
C ASN A 308 -23.20 -5.94 -11.13
N GLY A 309 -23.40 -4.62 -10.98
CA GLY A 309 -23.76 -4.00 -9.70
C GLY A 309 -22.60 -3.48 -8.85
N LEU A 310 -21.43 -3.22 -9.43
CA LEU A 310 -20.32 -2.60 -8.70
C LEU A 310 -20.70 -1.21 -8.18
N GLU A 311 -20.50 -1.01 -6.87
CA GLU A 311 -20.78 0.25 -6.18
C GLU A 311 -19.50 0.99 -5.79
N VAL A 312 -18.45 0.25 -5.37
CA VAL A 312 -17.20 0.84 -4.92
C VAL A 312 -15.98 -0.04 -5.18
N ILE A 313 -14.89 0.60 -5.57
CA ILE A 313 -13.55 0.02 -5.64
C ILE A 313 -12.67 0.64 -4.55
N SER A 314 -12.01 -0.19 -3.73
CA SER A 314 -11.01 0.23 -2.76
C SER A 314 -9.66 -0.39 -3.11
N CYS A 315 -8.72 0.44 -3.59
CA CYS A 315 -7.47 -0.04 -4.15
C CYS A 315 -6.47 -0.48 -3.07
N GLY A 316 -6.07 -1.75 -3.07
CA GLY A 316 -5.02 -2.28 -2.19
C GLY A 316 -3.63 -2.24 -2.82
N ALA A 317 -3.52 -2.59 -4.10
CA ALA A 317 -2.28 -2.48 -4.86
C ALA A 317 -2.04 -1.04 -5.31
N ASN A 318 -0.77 -0.65 -5.41
CA ASN A 318 -0.41 0.65 -6.01
C ASN A 318 -0.64 0.57 -7.54
N VAL A 319 -1.31 1.56 -8.12
CA VAL A 319 -1.62 1.65 -9.57
C VAL A 319 -2.21 0.34 -10.10
N PRO A 320 -3.40 -0.09 -9.64
CA PRO A 320 -3.92 -1.43 -9.93
C PRO A 320 -4.39 -1.62 -11.38
N PHE A 321 -4.81 -0.55 -12.05
CA PHE A 321 -5.33 -0.58 -13.41
C PHE A 321 -4.20 -0.69 -14.45
N ALA A 322 -4.46 -1.43 -15.53
CA ALA A 322 -3.55 -1.67 -16.65
C ALA A 322 -3.34 -0.43 -17.55
N ASP A 323 -3.32 0.76 -16.95
CA ASP A 323 -2.93 2.01 -17.59
C ASP A 323 -1.42 2.01 -17.84
N LYS A 324 -0.95 2.86 -18.76
CA LYS A 324 0.49 3.10 -19.00
C LYS A 324 1.01 4.26 -18.15
N GLU A 325 0.14 5.22 -17.92
CA GLU A 325 0.31 6.37 -17.06
C GLU A 325 0.56 5.91 -15.62
N ILE A 326 1.20 6.77 -14.82
CA ILE A 326 1.50 6.47 -13.42
C ILE A 326 0.30 6.85 -12.56
N PHE A 327 -0.31 7.98 -12.89
CA PHE A 327 -1.48 8.51 -12.21
C PHE A 327 -2.62 8.70 -13.18
N PHE A 328 -3.82 8.33 -12.75
CA PHE A 328 -5.07 8.74 -13.38
C PHE A 328 -5.09 8.53 -14.92
N GLY A 329 -4.68 7.34 -15.36
CA GLY A 329 -4.72 6.94 -16.77
C GLY A 329 -6.16 6.72 -17.29
N PRO A 330 -6.32 6.38 -18.58
CA PRO A 330 -7.63 6.31 -19.22
C PRO A 330 -8.59 5.30 -18.59
N ILE A 331 -8.10 4.15 -18.11
CA ILE A 331 -8.94 3.17 -17.39
C ILE A 331 -9.39 3.78 -16.08
N MET A 332 -8.46 4.27 -15.26
CA MET A 332 -8.80 4.90 -13.98
C MET A 332 -9.79 6.07 -14.13
N GLU A 333 -9.58 6.95 -15.12
CA GLU A 333 -10.46 8.08 -15.43
C GLU A 333 -11.87 7.59 -15.79
N ASN A 334 -11.99 6.64 -16.71
CA ASN A 334 -13.29 6.12 -17.12
C ASN A 334 -14.01 5.36 -15.98
N VAL A 335 -13.26 4.66 -15.12
CA VAL A 335 -13.81 3.99 -13.94
C VAL A 335 -14.34 5.02 -12.93
N ASP A 336 -13.54 6.03 -12.59
CA ASP A 336 -13.92 7.07 -11.63
C ASP A 336 -15.14 7.88 -12.09
N HIS A 337 -15.35 8.03 -13.40
CA HIS A 337 -16.55 8.66 -13.96
C HIS A 337 -17.83 7.81 -13.85
N LYS A 338 -17.72 6.50 -13.61
CA LYS A 338 -18.83 5.55 -13.65
C LYS A 338 -19.18 4.93 -12.30
N VAL A 339 -18.20 4.77 -11.42
CA VAL A 339 -18.36 4.11 -10.12
C VAL A 339 -17.46 4.76 -9.07
N SER A 340 -17.79 4.61 -7.78
CA SER A 340 -16.96 5.13 -6.70
C SER A 340 -15.60 4.46 -6.70
N LEU A 341 -14.54 5.23 -6.88
CA LEU A 341 -13.17 4.76 -6.85
C LEU A 341 -12.40 5.46 -5.72
N ILE A 342 -12.04 4.70 -4.69
CA ILE A 342 -11.15 5.17 -3.64
C ILE A 342 -9.71 4.86 -4.07
N PRO A 343 -8.87 5.88 -4.27
CA PRO A 343 -7.55 5.68 -4.84
C PRO A 343 -6.61 5.03 -3.83
N ASP A 344 -5.61 4.33 -4.36
CA ASP A 344 -4.60 3.57 -3.60
C ASP A 344 -3.91 4.40 -2.50
N PHE A 345 -3.52 5.63 -2.80
CA PHE A 345 -2.83 6.51 -1.86
C PHE A 345 -3.68 6.93 -0.65
N ILE A 346 -4.99 6.69 -0.69
CA ILE A 346 -5.89 6.76 0.47
C ILE A 346 -6.07 5.37 1.07
N SER A 347 -6.60 4.40 0.33
CA SER A 347 -7.03 3.11 0.90
C SER A 347 -5.88 2.22 1.38
N ASN A 348 -4.73 2.25 0.72
CA ASN A 348 -3.57 1.41 1.08
C ASN A 348 -2.51 2.15 1.92
N CYS A 349 -2.86 3.29 2.52
CA CYS A 349 -1.89 4.13 3.23
C CYS A 349 -1.47 3.59 4.60
N GLY A 350 -2.00 2.43 5.04
CA GLY A 350 -1.87 1.90 6.39
C GLY A 350 -0.44 1.92 6.94
N MET A 351 0.50 1.20 6.32
CA MET A 351 1.89 1.18 6.82
C MET A 351 2.59 2.55 6.76
N ALA A 352 2.33 3.34 5.71
CA ALA A 352 2.87 4.70 5.64
C ALA A 352 2.34 5.57 6.80
N ARG A 353 1.06 5.38 7.17
CA ARG A 353 0.47 6.08 8.32
C ARG A 353 1.01 5.57 9.64
N VAL A 354 1.21 4.26 9.82
CA VAL A 354 1.81 3.69 11.04
C VAL A 354 3.23 4.22 11.26
N PHE A 355 4.04 4.32 10.20
CA PHE A 355 5.34 4.98 10.29
C PHE A 355 5.18 6.42 10.76
N ALA A 356 4.31 7.20 10.14
CA ALA A 356 4.06 8.60 10.53
C ALA A 356 3.59 8.72 11.99
N TYR A 357 2.66 7.86 12.42
CA TYR A 357 2.14 7.79 13.78
C TYR A 357 3.28 7.62 14.77
N PHE A 358 4.13 6.61 14.62
CA PHE A 358 5.27 6.38 15.52
C PHE A 358 6.39 7.42 15.43
N MET A 359 6.37 8.31 14.44
CA MET A 359 7.24 9.49 14.39
C MET A 359 6.70 10.68 15.19
N GLU A 360 5.49 10.61 15.74
CA GLU A 360 4.93 11.65 16.61
C GLU A 360 5.57 11.64 18.00
N LYS A 361 5.49 12.78 18.71
CA LYS A 361 6.15 12.99 20.01
C LYS A 361 5.66 12.06 21.12
N LYS A 362 4.37 11.72 21.11
CA LYS A 362 3.72 10.88 22.10
C LYS A 362 2.66 10.07 21.40
N VAL A 363 2.75 8.76 21.53
CA VAL A 363 1.85 7.80 20.89
C VAL A 363 1.43 6.73 21.88
N GLN A 364 0.28 6.12 21.62
CA GLN A 364 -0.16 4.93 22.32
C GLN A 364 0.20 3.70 21.49
N MET A 365 0.89 2.75 22.12
CA MET A 365 1.34 1.52 21.48
C MET A 365 0.33 0.37 21.66
N THR A 366 -0.97 0.68 21.63
CA THR A 366 -2.04 -0.32 21.71
C THR A 366 -2.57 -0.63 20.33
N ASP A 367 -3.08 -1.85 20.13
CA ASP A 367 -3.64 -2.25 18.84
C ASP A 367 -4.77 -1.30 18.41
N GLU A 368 -5.64 -0.90 19.35
CA GLU A 368 -6.74 0.02 19.06
C GLU A 368 -6.25 1.39 18.60
N ALA A 369 -5.26 1.97 19.28
CA ALA A 369 -4.79 3.31 18.94
C ALA A 369 -4.16 3.37 17.55
N ILE A 370 -3.36 2.36 17.20
CA ILE A 370 -2.66 2.27 15.91
C ILE A 370 -3.66 2.07 14.75
N PHE A 371 -4.60 1.14 14.93
CA PHE A 371 -5.60 0.84 13.90
C PHE A 371 -6.62 1.98 13.76
N GLU A 372 -7.09 2.57 14.87
CA GLU A 372 -8.03 3.69 14.83
C GLU A 372 -7.42 4.93 14.16
N ASP A 373 -6.15 5.26 14.43
CA ASP A 373 -5.46 6.38 13.76
C ASP A 373 -5.39 6.18 12.23
N THR A 374 -5.18 4.94 11.78
CA THR A 374 -5.21 4.59 10.35
C THR A 374 -6.62 4.77 9.77
N SER A 375 -7.65 4.22 10.43
CA SER A 375 -9.05 4.35 10.01
C SER A 375 -9.47 5.82 9.91
N GLU A 376 -9.17 6.61 10.94
CA GLU A 376 -9.56 8.02 11.02
C GLU A 376 -8.79 8.89 9.99
N THR A 377 -7.54 8.56 9.68
CA THR A 377 -6.79 9.21 8.58
C THR A 377 -7.47 8.99 7.23
N ILE A 378 -7.83 7.74 6.93
CA ILE A 378 -8.52 7.36 5.70
C ILE A 378 -9.89 8.04 5.62
N LYS A 379 -10.66 8.01 6.71
CA LYS A 379 -11.95 8.66 6.82
C LYS A 379 -11.87 10.15 6.51
N ARG A 380 -10.94 10.88 7.14
CA ARG A 380 -10.76 12.33 6.87
C ARG A 380 -10.40 12.61 5.42
N ALA A 381 -9.63 11.76 4.76
CA ALA A 381 -9.32 11.92 3.34
C ALA A 381 -10.57 11.78 2.46
N ILE A 382 -11.42 10.78 2.75
CA ILE A 382 -12.70 10.57 2.06
C ILE A 382 -13.68 11.72 2.35
N GLU A 383 -13.79 12.18 3.60
CA GLU A 383 -14.63 13.32 3.99
C GLU A 383 -14.20 14.62 3.31
N LYS A 384 -12.88 14.85 3.17
CA LYS A 384 -12.36 16.00 2.41
C LYS A 384 -12.81 15.95 0.95
N ALA A 385 -12.70 14.79 0.29
CA ALA A 385 -13.19 14.64 -1.08
C ALA A 385 -14.71 14.87 -1.16
N TYR A 386 -15.47 14.27 -0.23
CA TYR A 386 -16.93 14.45 -0.13
C TYR A 386 -17.35 15.92 0.06
N SER A 387 -16.61 16.68 0.86
CA SER A 387 -16.89 18.09 1.12
C SER A 387 -16.73 19.00 -0.12
N ILE A 388 -15.92 18.57 -1.10
CA ILE A 388 -15.75 19.26 -2.38
C ILE A 388 -16.82 18.81 -3.37
N SER A 389 -17.10 17.51 -3.41
CA SER A 389 -18.13 16.91 -4.25
C SER A 389 -18.76 15.72 -3.55
N ASN A 390 -20.07 15.75 -3.36
CA ASN A 390 -20.84 14.66 -2.75
C ASN A 390 -21.26 13.57 -3.76
N SER A 391 -20.78 13.64 -5.00
CA SER A 391 -21.05 12.64 -6.03
C SER A 391 -20.37 11.32 -5.72
N LYS A 392 -21.04 10.20 -6.01
CA LYS A 392 -20.47 8.84 -5.96
C LYS A 392 -19.53 8.53 -7.15
N THR A 393 -19.15 9.54 -7.91
CA THR A 393 -18.20 9.46 -9.03
C THR A 393 -17.23 10.64 -8.91
N ASN A 394 -16.08 10.54 -9.56
CA ASN A 394 -15.01 11.54 -9.50
C ASN A 394 -14.37 11.66 -8.10
N ILE A 395 -14.47 10.63 -7.27
CA ILE A 395 -13.89 10.62 -5.92
C ILE A 395 -12.37 10.64 -6.04
N SER A 396 -11.81 9.80 -6.93
CA SER A 396 -10.36 9.77 -7.14
C SER A 396 -9.84 11.05 -7.76
N ALA A 397 -10.52 11.61 -8.78
CA ALA A 397 -10.15 12.88 -9.39
C ALA A 397 -10.12 14.01 -8.35
N THR A 398 -11.13 14.07 -7.48
CA THR A 398 -11.21 15.05 -6.40
C THR A 398 -10.10 14.84 -5.37
N ALA A 399 -9.83 13.59 -4.97
CA ALA A 399 -8.74 13.25 -4.07
C ALA A 399 -7.36 13.63 -4.63
N PHE A 400 -7.11 13.35 -5.91
CA PHE A 400 -5.89 13.78 -6.60
C PHE A 400 -5.78 15.29 -6.64
N GLU A 401 -6.86 16.02 -6.93
CA GLU A 401 -6.83 17.48 -6.90
C GLU A 401 -6.46 18.03 -5.51
N ILE A 402 -7.01 17.47 -4.44
CA ILE A 402 -6.66 17.83 -3.06
C ILE A 402 -5.18 17.56 -2.78
N ALA A 403 -4.67 16.40 -3.18
CA ALA A 403 -3.28 16.02 -2.98
C ALA A 403 -2.34 16.94 -3.77
N LEU A 404 -2.58 17.10 -5.07
CA LEU A 404 -1.70 17.84 -5.98
C LEU A 404 -1.64 19.34 -5.67
N LYS A 405 -2.72 19.95 -5.16
CA LYS A 405 -2.70 21.34 -4.65
C LYS A 405 -1.70 21.57 -3.51
N GLN A 406 -1.29 20.50 -2.82
CA GLN A 406 -0.28 20.57 -1.75
C GLN A 406 1.15 20.34 -2.24
N LEU A 407 1.32 19.88 -3.49
CA LEU A 407 2.59 19.39 -4.03
C LEU A 407 3.14 20.25 -5.17
N VAL A 408 2.29 21.07 -5.80
CA VAL A 408 2.60 21.90 -6.98
C VAL A 408 2.42 23.37 -6.69
#